data_AF-A0A0F9K6T0-F1
#
_entry.id   AF-A0A0F9K6T0-F1
#
_cell.length_a   1.000
_cell.length_b   1.000
_cell.length_c   1.000
_cell.angle_alpha   90.00
_cell.angle_beta   90.00
_cell.angle_gamma   90.00
#
_symmetry.space_group_name_H-M   'P 1'
#
loop_
_entity.id
_entity.type
_entity.pdbx_description
1 polymer ?
#
loop_
_entity_poly.entity_id
_entity_poly.type
_entity_poly.pdbx_seq_one_letter_code
_entity_poly.pdbx_strand_id
1 'polypeptide(L)'
;WLIEKAITVTEDSILSQDLELENPDAGMKFEIGASRYLEEISIAEKYISNQALSKSEEEQVSSIIKFLENLKIAREYVIRAREAIVKSVSKEAVKYLQKGNEFLISLLQIGSGQLKKMKDYDIIEQLICSEISKMEFLRSFLLVSLGRINSAISSLERAALFSTIIHNYKTCLTLNYIKALIYIFHGLYKDAIRQYDFTEELAEIYNDDKLKLKCSIGKAIALYLQGDDRNTAMAIMDEISSMDLDENFLDAVIVFSELGDYFLALGQPQIAANLYNQALEVSIDYKLSFKSEILIEKLKRAYISTVLQGYSADDMVDKLDVLLDKAYTIKDVEKYNDQIKKISSFNKLFYTPFPYITGKKRVIPYSKLPKELKEDYLEVVYFEKISENQEQILFIVSHYELGLLGIKVKTSENVTGIAENYTLKIKPTAKAKIYEPDETLKNDFLIRAIIEITQKDKVKINYSLPSFFKQLNL
;
A
#
# COMPACT_ATOMS: atom_id res chain seq x y z
N TRP A 1 10.72 -9.01 -5.50
CA TRP A 1 10.48 -8.53 -4.12
C TRP A 1 9.17 -7.75 -3.91
N LEU A 2 9.01 -6.44 -4.25
CA LEU A 2 7.67 -5.75 -4.37
C LEU A 2 6.65 -6.60 -5.17
N ILE A 3 7.23 -7.29 -6.13
CA ILE A 3 6.68 -8.16 -7.15
C ILE A 3 6.21 -9.51 -6.58
N GLU A 4 6.90 -10.09 -5.58
CA GLU A 4 6.57 -11.41 -5.02
C GLU A 4 5.28 -11.41 -4.19
N LYS A 5 5.00 -10.29 -3.49
CA LYS A 5 3.78 -10.15 -2.68
C LYS A 5 2.54 -9.78 -3.49
N ALA A 6 2.70 -9.07 -4.60
CA ALA A 6 1.58 -8.77 -5.51
C ALA A 6 0.95 -10.04 -6.11
N ILE A 7 1.65 -11.18 -6.10
CA ILE A 7 1.15 -12.45 -6.66
C ILE A 7 0.64 -13.44 -5.65
N THR A 8 1.22 -13.51 -4.44
CA THR A 8 0.56 -14.26 -3.36
C THR A 8 -0.85 -13.72 -3.05
N VAL A 9 -1.13 -12.46 -3.37
CA VAL A 9 -2.48 -11.85 -3.26
C VAL A 9 -3.43 -12.35 -4.36
N THR A 10 -2.93 -12.92 -5.46
CA THR A 10 -3.78 -13.40 -6.57
C THR A 10 -4.29 -14.85 -6.41
N GLU A 11 -3.83 -15.60 -5.40
CA GLU A 11 -4.28 -17.00 -5.20
C GLU A 11 -4.67 -17.39 -3.76
N ASP A 12 -4.20 -16.71 -2.70
CA ASP A 12 -4.70 -16.94 -1.33
C ASP A 12 -4.54 -15.67 -0.48
N SER A 13 -5.63 -14.92 -0.29
CA SER A 13 -5.64 -13.67 0.46
C SER A 13 -5.49 -13.93 1.96
N ILE A 14 -4.30 -13.70 2.53
CA ILE A 14 -4.19 -13.49 3.98
C ILE A 14 -4.46 -12.01 4.24
N LEU A 15 -5.73 -11.72 4.52
CA LEU A 15 -6.22 -10.42 4.96
C LEU A 15 -5.57 -10.03 6.29
N SER A 16 -5.24 -8.75 6.44
CA SER A 16 -5.28 -8.13 7.76
C SER A 16 -6.74 -7.88 8.10
N GLN A 17 -7.20 -8.39 9.24
CA GLN A 17 -8.58 -8.37 9.71
C GLN A 17 -9.22 -6.97 9.76
N ASP A 18 -8.43 -5.90 9.67
CA ASP A 18 -8.92 -4.52 9.82
C ASP A 18 -9.63 -3.95 8.58
N LEU A 19 -9.29 -4.39 7.36
CA LEU A 19 -9.90 -3.86 6.13
C LEU A 19 -11.24 -4.54 5.80
N GLU A 20 -11.41 -5.79 6.22
CA GLU A 20 -12.63 -6.59 6.01
C GLU A 20 -13.76 -6.22 6.98
N LEU A 21 -13.41 -5.70 8.16
CA LEU A 21 -14.40 -5.27 9.16
C LEU A 21 -15.13 -3.98 8.75
N GLU A 22 -14.50 -3.12 7.95
CA GLU A 22 -15.08 -1.80 7.65
C GLU A 22 -15.89 -1.76 6.35
N ASN A 23 -15.54 -2.54 5.31
CA ASN A 23 -16.27 -2.45 4.05
C ASN A 23 -15.96 -3.60 3.05
N PRO A 24 -16.76 -4.69 3.04
CA PRO A 24 -16.56 -5.84 2.14
C PRO A 24 -16.59 -5.49 0.64
N ASP A 25 -17.18 -4.35 0.28
CA ASP A 25 -17.33 -3.86 -1.10
C ASP A 25 -16.37 -2.72 -1.50
N ALA A 26 -15.46 -2.28 -0.63
CA ALA A 26 -14.62 -1.08 -0.87
C ALA A 26 -13.31 -1.34 -1.66
N GLY A 27 -13.06 -2.56 -2.12
CA GLY A 27 -11.93 -2.81 -3.02
C GLY A 27 -12.20 -2.26 -4.42
N MET A 28 -11.21 -1.59 -5.03
CA MET A 28 -11.19 -1.36 -6.47
C MET A 28 -11.26 -2.71 -7.19
N LYS A 29 -12.31 -2.91 -7.98
CA LYS A 29 -12.44 -4.05 -8.87
C LYS A 29 -12.09 -3.58 -10.27
N PHE A 30 -11.09 -4.20 -10.88
CA PHE A 30 -10.86 -4.08 -12.32
C PHE A 30 -11.97 -4.83 -13.07
N GLU A 31 -13.17 -4.29 -13.02
CA GLU A 31 -14.36 -4.82 -13.67
C GLU A 31 -14.81 -3.89 -14.80
N ILE A 32 -15.79 -4.34 -15.57
CA ILE A 32 -16.49 -3.49 -16.51
C ILE A 32 -17.42 -2.58 -15.69
N GLY A 33 -17.39 -1.28 -15.98
CA GLY A 33 -18.23 -0.30 -15.30
C GLY A 33 -19.68 -0.37 -15.76
N ALA A 34 -20.30 0.78 -15.99
CA ALA A 34 -21.68 0.84 -16.46
C ALA A 34 -21.81 0.27 -17.88
N SER A 35 -22.48 -0.88 -18.01
CA SER A 35 -22.80 -1.50 -19.30
C SER A 35 -24.27 -1.92 -19.36
N ARG A 36 -24.86 -1.81 -20.55
CA ARG A 36 -26.22 -2.30 -20.85
C ARG A 36 -26.27 -3.80 -21.20
N TYR A 37 -25.12 -4.47 -21.26
CA TYR A 37 -24.96 -5.87 -21.68
C TYR A 37 -24.29 -6.73 -20.60
N LEU A 38 -24.62 -6.49 -19.33
CA LEU A 38 -23.98 -7.17 -18.20
C LEU A 38 -24.16 -8.69 -18.21
N GLU A 39 -25.32 -9.17 -18.67
CA GLU A 39 -25.60 -10.61 -18.79
C GLU A 39 -24.66 -11.26 -19.81
N GLU A 40 -24.56 -10.69 -21.01
CA GLU A 40 -23.71 -11.22 -22.08
C GLU A 40 -22.23 -11.11 -21.73
N ILE A 41 -21.83 -10.05 -21.04
CA ILE A 41 -20.47 -9.89 -20.50
C ILE A 41 -20.18 -11.00 -19.47
N SER A 42 -21.11 -11.29 -18.56
CA SER A 42 -20.95 -12.37 -17.57
C SER A 42 -20.81 -13.73 -18.25
N ILE A 43 -21.62 -14.00 -19.28
CA ILE A 43 -21.54 -15.23 -20.07
C ILE A 43 -20.20 -15.32 -20.82
N ALA A 44 -19.75 -14.22 -21.41
CA ALA A 44 -18.45 -14.16 -22.07
C ALA A 44 -17.31 -14.43 -21.08
N GLU A 45 -17.38 -13.89 -19.85
CA GLU A 45 -16.40 -14.16 -18.79
C GLU A 45 -16.38 -15.64 -18.36
N LYS A 46 -17.55 -16.28 -18.22
CA LYS A 46 -17.65 -17.74 -18.00
C LYS A 46 -16.94 -18.50 -19.11
N TYR A 47 -17.21 -18.14 -20.37
CA TYR A 47 -16.61 -18.78 -21.53
C TYR A 47 -15.08 -18.65 -21.56
N ILE A 48 -14.56 -17.43 -21.36
CA ILE A 48 -13.12 -17.16 -21.33
C ILE A 48 -12.46 -17.96 -20.19
N SER A 49 -13.15 -18.11 -19.06
CA SER A 49 -12.70 -18.88 -17.90
C SER A 49 -12.86 -20.41 -18.05
N ASN A 50 -13.23 -20.91 -19.23
CA ASN A 50 -13.49 -22.32 -19.53
C ASN A 50 -14.59 -22.95 -18.65
N GLN A 51 -15.54 -22.15 -18.14
CA GLN A 51 -16.72 -22.67 -17.47
C GLN A 51 -17.74 -23.15 -18.50
N ALA A 52 -18.51 -24.17 -18.14
CA ALA A 52 -19.55 -24.71 -19.01
C ALA A 52 -20.68 -23.68 -19.21
N LEU A 53 -21.09 -23.49 -20.46
CA LEU A 53 -22.26 -22.69 -20.82
C LEU A 53 -23.44 -23.59 -21.17
N SER A 54 -24.65 -23.15 -20.86
CA SER A 54 -25.87 -23.72 -21.43
C SER A 54 -26.02 -23.35 -22.91
N LYS A 55 -26.80 -24.12 -23.69
CA LYS A 55 -27.07 -23.81 -25.11
C LYS A 55 -27.63 -22.39 -25.31
N SER A 56 -28.49 -21.94 -24.39
CA SER A 56 -29.05 -20.59 -24.44
C SER A 56 -27.98 -19.51 -24.22
N GLU A 57 -27.00 -19.75 -23.34
CA GLU A 57 -25.89 -18.83 -23.10
C GLU A 57 -24.91 -18.82 -24.30
N GLU A 58 -24.60 -19.99 -24.89
CA GLU A 58 -23.76 -20.09 -26.08
C GLU A 58 -24.33 -19.30 -27.27
N GLU A 59 -25.65 -19.38 -27.49
CA GLU A 59 -26.32 -18.64 -28.56
C GLU A 59 -26.15 -17.12 -28.39
N GLN A 60 -26.20 -16.61 -27.16
CA GLN A 60 -26.08 -15.18 -26.87
C GLN A 60 -24.71 -14.58 -27.22
N VAL A 61 -23.63 -15.37 -27.12
CA VAL A 61 -22.25 -14.91 -27.40
C VAL A 61 -21.66 -15.52 -28.68
N SER A 62 -22.45 -16.30 -29.42
CA SER A 62 -22.02 -17.03 -30.61
C SER A 62 -21.33 -16.17 -31.67
N SER A 63 -21.82 -14.93 -31.87
CA SER A 63 -21.27 -13.99 -32.85
C SER A 63 -19.90 -13.43 -32.49
N ILE A 64 -19.49 -13.55 -31.22
CA ILE A 64 -18.22 -13.02 -30.70
C ILE A 64 -17.25 -14.10 -30.22
N ILE A 65 -17.58 -15.40 -30.33
CA ILE A 65 -16.74 -16.53 -29.87
C ILE A 65 -15.29 -16.42 -30.32
N LYS A 66 -15.04 -16.04 -31.58
CA LYS A 66 -13.67 -15.90 -32.10
C LYS A 66 -12.85 -14.85 -31.34
N PHE A 67 -13.50 -13.76 -30.89
CA PHE A 67 -12.85 -12.74 -30.05
C PHE A 67 -12.64 -13.25 -28.62
N LEU A 68 -13.58 -14.02 -28.07
CA LEU A 68 -13.44 -14.64 -26.75
C LEU A 68 -12.27 -15.65 -26.70
N GLU A 69 -12.05 -16.43 -27.76
CA GLU A 69 -10.88 -17.30 -27.88
C GLU A 69 -9.56 -16.52 -27.93
N ASN A 70 -9.53 -15.38 -28.62
CA ASN A 70 -8.36 -14.51 -28.59
C ASN A 70 -8.14 -13.89 -27.19
N LEU A 71 -9.21 -13.53 -26.48
CA LEU A 71 -9.11 -13.06 -25.09
C LEU A 71 -8.51 -14.13 -24.15
N LYS A 72 -8.81 -15.42 -24.35
CA LYS A 72 -8.12 -16.51 -23.63
C LYS A 72 -6.61 -16.49 -23.87
N ILE A 73 -6.18 -16.29 -25.12
CA ILE A 73 -4.76 -16.17 -25.48
C ILE A 73 -4.13 -14.94 -24.80
N ALA A 74 -4.88 -13.83 -24.70
CA ALA A 74 -4.40 -12.65 -23.99
C ALA A 74 -4.16 -12.95 -22.50
N ARG A 75 -5.08 -13.66 -21.83
CA ARG A 75 -4.95 -14.06 -20.42
C ARG A 75 -3.76 -14.97 -20.15
N GLU A 76 -3.35 -15.79 -21.12
CA GLU A 76 -2.12 -16.58 -21.02
C GLU A 76 -0.87 -15.71 -20.83
N TYR A 77 -0.82 -14.49 -21.39
CA TYR A 77 0.27 -13.55 -21.10
C TYR A 77 0.27 -13.05 -19.66
N VAL A 78 -0.91 -12.85 -19.05
CA VAL A 78 -1.02 -12.53 -17.62
C VAL A 78 -0.53 -13.70 -16.78
N ILE A 79 -0.93 -14.93 -17.09
CA ILE A 79 -0.49 -16.14 -16.37
C ILE A 79 1.05 -16.24 -16.42
N ARG A 80 1.65 -16.09 -17.61
CA ARG A 80 3.12 -16.12 -17.74
C ARG A 80 3.81 -14.97 -17.03
N ALA A 81 3.23 -13.77 -17.06
CA ALA A 81 3.72 -12.67 -16.26
C ALA A 81 3.68 -13.00 -14.78
N ARG A 82 2.60 -13.65 -14.32
CA ARG A 82 2.46 -14.09 -12.94
C ARG A 82 3.53 -15.11 -12.56
N GLU A 83 3.75 -16.14 -13.38
CA GLU A 83 4.82 -17.11 -13.16
C GLU A 83 6.22 -16.46 -13.11
N ALA A 84 6.50 -15.52 -14.03
CA ALA A 84 7.78 -14.81 -14.07
C ALA A 84 8.00 -13.97 -12.81
N ILE A 85 6.94 -13.37 -12.28
CA ILE A 85 6.96 -12.64 -11.02
C ILE A 85 7.23 -13.58 -9.84
N VAL A 86 6.57 -14.75 -9.76
CA VAL A 86 6.82 -15.75 -8.70
C VAL A 86 8.27 -16.21 -8.72
N LYS A 87 8.87 -16.32 -9.91
CA LYS A 87 10.28 -16.66 -10.12
C LYS A 87 11.23 -15.47 -9.94
N SER A 88 10.73 -14.32 -9.48
CA SER A 88 11.48 -13.07 -9.28
C SER A 88 12.14 -12.51 -10.55
N VAL A 89 11.60 -12.80 -11.73
CA VAL A 89 12.10 -12.35 -13.04
C VAL A 89 11.26 -11.18 -13.58
N SER A 90 11.25 -10.08 -12.83
CA SER A 90 10.43 -8.88 -13.07
C SER A 90 10.51 -8.30 -14.47
N LYS A 91 11.70 -8.34 -15.11
CA LYS A 91 11.89 -7.83 -16.48
C LYS A 91 11.17 -8.68 -17.52
N GLU A 92 11.06 -9.99 -17.30
CA GLU A 92 10.31 -10.88 -18.18
C GLU A 92 8.80 -10.70 -18.00
N ALA A 93 8.35 -10.54 -16.76
CA ALA A 93 6.96 -10.21 -16.48
C ALA A 93 6.48 -8.94 -17.20
N VAL A 94 7.29 -7.86 -17.15
CA VAL A 94 7.00 -6.63 -17.92
C VAL A 94 6.91 -6.90 -19.43
N LYS A 95 7.76 -7.77 -19.98
CA LYS A 95 7.71 -8.13 -21.42
C LYS A 95 6.44 -8.92 -21.76
N TYR A 96 6.02 -9.86 -20.91
CA TYR A 96 4.79 -10.61 -21.13
C TYR A 96 3.57 -9.70 -21.12
N LEU A 97 3.46 -8.80 -20.14
CA LEU A 97 2.36 -7.84 -20.06
C LEU A 97 2.35 -6.89 -21.26
N GLN A 98 3.51 -6.39 -21.68
CA GLN A 98 3.61 -5.56 -22.87
C GLN A 98 3.11 -6.29 -24.13
N LYS A 99 3.52 -7.55 -24.34
CA LYS A 99 3.06 -8.36 -25.47
C LYS A 99 1.55 -8.62 -25.43
N GLY A 100 1.02 -8.92 -24.24
CA GLY A 100 -0.42 -9.08 -24.03
C GLY A 100 -1.19 -7.83 -24.41
N ASN A 101 -0.72 -6.65 -24.01
CA ASN A 101 -1.32 -5.37 -24.35
C ASN A 101 -1.25 -5.04 -25.84
N GLU A 102 -0.10 -5.25 -26.49
CA GLU A 102 0.03 -5.04 -27.95
C GLU A 102 -0.95 -5.95 -28.72
N PHE A 103 -1.13 -7.18 -28.27
CA PHE A 103 -2.09 -8.11 -28.83
C PHE A 103 -3.55 -7.66 -28.61
N LEU A 104 -3.90 -7.24 -27.39
CA LEU A 104 -5.25 -6.75 -27.07
C LEU A 104 -5.62 -5.48 -27.82
N ILE A 105 -4.70 -4.52 -27.94
CA ILE A 105 -4.91 -3.30 -28.75
C ILE A 105 -5.17 -3.65 -30.21
N SER A 106 -4.39 -4.57 -30.77
CA SER A 106 -4.61 -5.06 -32.14
C SER A 106 -5.98 -5.74 -32.27
N LEU A 107 -6.38 -6.54 -31.27
CA LEU A 107 -7.68 -7.20 -31.26
C LEU A 107 -8.84 -6.19 -31.18
N LEU A 108 -8.70 -5.11 -30.40
CA LEU A 108 -9.68 -4.03 -30.31
C LEU A 108 -9.88 -3.34 -31.67
N GLN A 109 -8.77 -3.02 -32.37
CA GLN A 109 -8.79 -2.41 -33.70
C GLN A 109 -9.46 -3.32 -34.74
N ILE A 110 -9.15 -4.62 -34.72
CA ILE A 110 -9.81 -5.62 -35.57
C ILE A 110 -11.31 -5.70 -35.23
N GLY A 111 -11.66 -5.69 -33.94
CA GLY A 111 -13.04 -5.68 -33.46
C GLY A 111 -13.84 -4.52 -34.07
N SER A 112 -13.29 -3.31 -34.01
CA SER A 112 -13.90 -2.11 -34.58
C SER A 112 -14.12 -2.21 -36.10
N GLY A 113 -13.21 -2.84 -36.83
CA GLY A 113 -13.34 -3.02 -38.28
C GLY A 113 -14.22 -4.20 -38.71
N GLN A 114 -14.33 -5.25 -37.89
CA GLN A 114 -14.97 -6.52 -38.28
C GLN A 114 -16.40 -6.68 -37.71
N LEU A 115 -16.67 -6.20 -36.50
CA LEU A 115 -17.96 -6.38 -35.84
C LEU A 115 -18.97 -5.37 -36.37
N LYS A 116 -19.98 -5.87 -37.09
CA LYS A 116 -21.02 -5.02 -37.71
C LYS A 116 -22.16 -4.63 -36.76
N LYS A 117 -22.38 -5.43 -35.71
CA LYS A 117 -23.41 -5.16 -34.72
C LYS A 117 -22.80 -4.34 -33.59
N MET A 118 -23.37 -3.17 -33.30
CA MET A 118 -22.89 -2.34 -32.19
C MET A 118 -22.91 -3.08 -30.85
N LYS A 119 -23.95 -3.90 -30.59
CA LYS A 119 -23.99 -4.76 -29.39
C LYS A 119 -22.72 -5.59 -29.23
N ASP A 120 -22.32 -6.29 -30.29
CA ASP A 120 -21.19 -7.21 -30.26
C ASP A 120 -19.87 -6.45 -30.09
N TYR A 121 -19.74 -5.30 -30.75
CA TYR A 121 -18.59 -4.42 -30.58
C TYR A 121 -18.50 -3.87 -29.15
N ASP A 122 -19.60 -3.36 -28.61
CA ASP A 122 -19.65 -2.81 -27.25
C ASP A 122 -19.21 -3.87 -26.22
N ILE A 123 -19.71 -5.11 -26.31
CA ILE A 123 -19.31 -6.20 -25.39
C ILE A 123 -17.81 -6.47 -25.49
N ILE A 124 -17.28 -6.57 -26.71
CA ILE A 124 -15.86 -6.87 -26.94
C ILE A 124 -14.95 -5.71 -26.53
N GLU A 125 -15.35 -4.46 -26.78
CA GLU A 125 -14.64 -3.27 -26.33
C GLU A 125 -14.53 -3.25 -24.81
N GLN A 126 -15.63 -3.54 -24.10
CA GLN A 126 -15.66 -3.56 -22.65
C GLN A 126 -14.72 -4.64 -22.07
N LEU A 127 -14.77 -5.87 -22.62
CA LEU A 127 -13.90 -6.97 -22.19
C LEU A 127 -12.42 -6.68 -22.47
N ILE A 128 -12.09 -6.25 -23.69
CA ILE A 128 -10.70 -5.98 -24.09
C ILE A 128 -10.12 -4.81 -23.28
N CYS A 129 -10.83 -3.70 -23.18
CA CYS A 129 -10.35 -2.52 -22.46
C CYS A 129 -10.19 -2.80 -20.95
N SER A 130 -11.06 -3.62 -20.36
CA SER A 130 -10.87 -4.10 -18.98
C SER A 130 -9.58 -4.89 -18.81
N GLU A 131 -9.28 -5.82 -19.72
CA GLU A 131 -8.04 -6.61 -19.68
C GLU A 131 -6.79 -5.75 -19.93
N ILE A 132 -6.84 -4.78 -20.86
CA ILE A 132 -5.73 -3.85 -21.09
C ILE A 132 -5.48 -3.02 -19.82
N SER A 133 -6.54 -2.51 -19.18
CA SER A 133 -6.42 -1.72 -17.96
C SER A 133 -5.70 -2.49 -16.85
N LYS A 134 -6.11 -3.74 -16.61
CA LYS A 134 -5.45 -4.66 -15.64
C LYS A 134 -3.97 -4.86 -15.96
N MET A 135 -3.66 -5.20 -17.21
CA MET A 135 -2.29 -5.50 -17.63
C MET A 135 -1.37 -4.29 -17.58
N GLU A 136 -1.83 -3.12 -18.06
CA GLU A 136 -1.07 -1.87 -17.98
C GLU A 136 -0.88 -1.39 -16.54
N PHE A 137 -1.88 -1.55 -15.68
CA PHE A 137 -1.75 -1.27 -14.26
C PHE A 137 -0.68 -2.17 -13.61
N LEU A 138 -0.78 -3.49 -13.78
CA LEU A 138 0.21 -4.43 -13.25
C LEU A 138 1.61 -4.09 -13.79
N ARG A 139 1.72 -3.80 -15.08
CA ARG A 139 2.97 -3.40 -15.72
C ARG A 139 3.54 -2.12 -15.09
N SER A 140 2.71 -1.12 -14.83
CA SER A 140 3.15 0.10 -14.14
C SER A 140 3.76 -0.21 -12.79
N PHE A 141 3.07 -1.02 -11.99
CA PHE A 141 3.55 -1.43 -10.68
C PHE A 141 4.92 -2.11 -10.74
N LEU A 142 5.11 -3.04 -11.68
CA LEU A 142 6.42 -3.66 -11.91
C LEU A 142 7.48 -2.61 -12.30
N LEU A 143 7.12 -1.64 -13.14
CA LEU A 143 8.04 -0.60 -13.62
C LEU A 143 8.45 0.36 -12.50
N VAL A 144 7.53 0.75 -11.59
CA VAL A 144 7.87 1.51 -10.38
C VAL A 144 8.93 0.76 -9.57
N SER A 145 8.72 -0.54 -9.33
CA SER A 145 9.67 -1.36 -8.56
C SER A 145 11.04 -1.52 -9.24
N LEU A 146 11.10 -1.34 -10.56
CA LEU A 146 12.33 -1.36 -11.35
C LEU A 146 12.98 0.03 -11.47
N GLY A 147 12.46 1.05 -10.81
CA GLY A 147 12.93 2.44 -10.90
C GLY A 147 12.65 3.11 -12.25
N ARG A 148 11.75 2.56 -13.06
CA ARG A 148 11.42 3.05 -14.41
C ARG A 148 10.19 3.94 -14.39
N ILE A 149 10.29 5.07 -13.68
CA ILE A 149 9.14 5.89 -13.28
C ILE A 149 8.38 6.46 -14.47
N ASN A 150 9.05 7.06 -15.45
CA ASN A 150 8.37 7.59 -16.64
C ASN A 150 7.58 6.51 -17.40
N SER A 151 8.15 5.31 -17.55
CA SER A 151 7.45 4.19 -18.19
C SER A 151 6.29 3.67 -17.34
N ALA A 152 6.41 3.70 -16.02
CA ALA A 152 5.34 3.34 -15.10
C ALA A 152 4.17 4.33 -15.23
N ILE A 153 4.46 5.63 -15.25
CA ILE A 153 3.47 6.69 -15.44
C ILE A 153 2.72 6.51 -16.75
N SER A 154 3.42 6.33 -17.88
CA SER A 154 2.76 6.09 -19.17
C SER A 154 1.89 4.82 -19.18
N SER A 155 2.24 3.83 -18.37
CA SER A 155 1.42 2.61 -18.24
C SER A 155 0.17 2.86 -17.38
N LEU A 156 0.29 3.64 -16.30
CA LEU A 156 -0.87 4.08 -15.50
C LEU A 156 -1.85 4.94 -16.30
N GLU A 157 -1.34 5.86 -17.12
CA GLU A 157 -2.17 6.72 -17.97
C GLU A 157 -2.98 5.88 -18.97
N ARG A 158 -2.36 4.86 -19.57
CA ARG A 158 -3.08 3.90 -20.42
C ARG A 158 -4.14 3.13 -19.63
N ALA A 159 -3.80 2.63 -18.44
CA ALA A 159 -4.77 1.94 -17.60
C ALA A 159 -5.98 2.83 -17.23
N ALA A 160 -5.73 4.09 -16.88
CA ALA A 160 -6.80 5.05 -16.57
C ALA A 160 -7.66 5.36 -17.80
N LEU A 161 -7.04 5.53 -18.97
CA LEU A 161 -7.73 5.75 -20.25
C LEU A 161 -8.68 4.58 -20.57
N PHE A 162 -8.17 3.35 -20.55
CA PHE A 162 -9.00 2.17 -20.84
C PHE A 162 -10.08 1.94 -19.77
N SER A 163 -9.82 2.29 -18.52
CA SER A 163 -10.85 2.29 -17.46
C SER A 163 -11.95 3.32 -17.71
N THR A 164 -11.60 4.47 -18.31
CA THR A 164 -12.54 5.52 -18.68
C THR A 164 -13.44 5.07 -19.83
N ILE A 165 -12.86 4.41 -20.84
CA ILE A 165 -13.59 3.86 -21.99
C ILE A 165 -14.68 2.88 -21.53
N ILE A 166 -14.39 2.06 -20.52
CA ILE A 166 -15.35 1.08 -19.97
C ILE A 166 -16.23 1.63 -18.85
N HIS A 167 -16.26 2.95 -18.68
CA HIS A 167 -17.04 3.63 -17.65
C HIS A 167 -16.77 3.11 -16.22
N ASN A 168 -15.56 2.59 -15.94
CA ASN A 168 -15.14 2.19 -14.60
C ASN A 168 -14.47 3.40 -13.92
N TYR A 169 -15.32 4.33 -13.49
CA TYR A 169 -14.89 5.61 -12.92
C TYR A 169 -14.13 5.43 -11.61
N LYS A 170 -14.51 4.46 -10.76
CA LYS A 170 -13.77 4.13 -9.53
C LYS A 170 -12.31 3.75 -9.81
N THR A 171 -12.10 2.91 -10.83
CA THR A 171 -10.75 2.52 -11.24
C THR A 171 -10.00 3.71 -11.82
N CYS A 172 -10.63 4.49 -12.70
CA CYS A 172 -10.02 5.69 -13.29
C CYS A 172 -9.55 6.69 -12.22
N LEU A 173 -10.42 7.03 -11.27
CA LEU A 173 -10.12 7.92 -10.15
C LEU A 173 -8.94 7.43 -9.31
N THR A 174 -8.97 6.17 -8.93
CA THR A 174 -7.92 5.57 -8.11
C THR A 174 -6.57 5.54 -8.85
N LEU A 175 -6.55 5.22 -10.15
CA LEU A 175 -5.32 5.21 -10.94
C LEU A 175 -4.70 6.61 -11.08
N ASN A 176 -5.54 7.65 -11.22
CA ASN A 176 -5.09 9.04 -11.26
C ASN A 176 -4.55 9.52 -9.90
N TYR A 177 -5.18 9.10 -8.81
CA TYR A 177 -4.66 9.35 -7.47
C TYR A 177 -3.31 8.65 -7.23
N ILE A 178 -3.19 7.37 -7.61
CA ILE A 178 -1.92 6.63 -7.55
C ILE A 178 -0.83 7.32 -8.38
N LYS A 179 -1.18 7.90 -9.53
CA LYS A 179 -0.24 8.67 -10.35
C LYS A 179 0.28 9.90 -9.58
N ALA A 180 -0.60 10.64 -8.89
CA ALA A 180 -0.22 11.77 -8.05
C ALA A 180 0.74 11.35 -6.94
N LEU A 181 0.41 10.25 -6.27
CA LEU A 181 1.22 9.59 -5.26
C LEU A 181 2.61 9.21 -5.81
N ILE A 182 2.71 8.55 -6.96
CA ILE A 182 4.01 8.21 -7.55
C ILE A 182 4.84 9.47 -7.82
N TYR A 183 4.24 10.57 -8.28
CA TYR A 183 4.98 11.80 -8.48
C TYR A 183 5.56 12.36 -7.18
N ILE A 184 4.75 12.49 -6.13
CA ILE A 184 5.22 13.01 -4.85
C ILE A 184 6.31 12.10 -4.25
N PHE A 185 6.23 10.77 -4.44
CA PHE A 185 7.22 9.81 -3.93
C PHE A 185 8.59 9.92 -4.62
N HIS A 186 8.62 10.47 -5.83
CA HIS A 186 9.85 10.64 -6.59
C HIS A 186 10.32 12.10 -6.61
N GLY A 187 9.81 12.93 -5.69
CA GLY A 187 10.17 14.35 -5.58
C GLY A 187 9.69 15.21 -6.76
N LEU A 188 8.76 14.70 -7.58
CA LEU A 188 8.20 15.38 -8.74
C LEU A 188 7.02 16.25 -8.31
N TYR A 189 7.23 17.16 -7.36
CA TYR A 189 6.15 17.88 -6.67
C TYR A 189 5.26 18.70 -7.61
N LYS A 190 5.83 19.34 -8.64
CA LYS A 190 5.06 20.09 -9.66
C LYS A 190 4.14 19.19 -10.48
N ASP A 191 4.55 17.96 -10.74
CA ASP A 191 3.71 16.98 -11.44
C ASP A 191 2.65 16.40 -10.50
N ALA A 192 3.00 16.18 -9.24
CA ALA A 192 2.06 15.74 -8.20
C ALA A 192 0.93 16.75 -8.00
N ILE A 193 1.24 18.04 -7.86
CA ILE A 193 0.25 19.11 -7.69
C ILE A 193 -0.72 19.14 -8.86
N ARG A 194 -0.21 19.18 -10.10
CA ARG A 194 -1.05 19.16 -11.31
C ARG A 194 -1.93 17.91 -11.40
N GLN A 195 -1.39 16.77 -10.97
CA GLN A 195 -2.14 15.52 -10.99
C GLN A 195 -3.19 15.47 -9.87
N TYR A 196 -2.94 16.06 -8.69
CA TYR A 196 -3.95 16.22 -7.65
C TYR A 196 -5.07 17.14 -8.11
N ASP A 197 -4.77 18.29 -8.73
CA ASP A 197 -5.77 19.19 -9.31
C ASP A 197 -6.69 18.46 -10.30
N PHE A 198 -6.08 17.73 -11.24
CA PHE A 198 -6.83 16.95 -12.23
C PHE A 198 -7.68 15.85 -11.59
N THR A 199 -7.15 15.15 -10.58
CA THR A 199 -7.87 14.06 -9.90
C THR A 199 -9.00 14.61 -9.02
N GLU A 200 -8.82 15.78 -8.41
CA GLU A 200 -9.83 16.52 -7.66
C GLU A 200 -11.00 16.93 -8.56
N GLU A 201 -10.73 17.49 -9.73
CA GLU A 201 -11.74 17.84 -10.74
C GLU A 201 -12.54 16.60 -11.17
N LEU A 202 -11.86 15.47 -11.44
CA LEU A 202 -12.54 14.21 -11.75
C LEU A 202 -13.39 13.70 -10.57
N ALA A 203 -12.88 13.78 -9.35
CA ALA A 203 -13.61 13.34 -8.16
C ALA A 203 -14.89 14.15 -7.96
N GLU A 204 -14.85 15.46 -8.22
CA GLU A 204 -16.05 16.32 -8.21
C GLU A 204 -17.06 15.90 -9.28
N ILE A 205 -16.63 15.64 -10.51
CA ILE A 205 -17.51 15.18 -11.60
C ILE A 205 -18.22 13.86 -11.24
N TYR A 206 -17.53 12.95 -10.55
CA TYR A 206 -18.07 11.65 -10.16
C TYR A 206 -18.69 11.61 -8.75
N ASN A 207 -18.75 12.74 -8.04
CA ASN A 207 -19.27 12.88 -6.67
C ASN A 207 -18.54 11.96 -5.65
N ASP A 208 -17.21 11.94 -5.67
CA ASP A 208 -16.36 11.23 -4.69
C ASP A 208 -15.69 12.24 -3.74
N ASP A 209 -16.44 12.71 -2.75
CA ASP A 209 -15.99 13.73 -1.79
C ASP A 209 -14.80 13.27 -0.94
N LYS A 210 -14.71 11.97 -0.65
CA LYS A 210 -13.58 11.37 0.08
C LYS A 210 -12.30 11.48 -0.73
N LEU A 211 -12.35 11.19 -2.02
CA LEU A 211 -11.19 11.35 -2.89
C LEU A 211 -10.84 12.82 -3.13
N LYS A 212 -11.86 13.69 -3.24
CA LYS A 212 -11.64 15.14 -3.32
C LYS A 212 -10.82 15.63 -2.12
N LEU A 213 -11.23 15.28 -0.89
CA LEU A 213 -10.50 15.61 0.33
C LEU A 213 -9.06 15.04 0.34
N LYS A 214 -8.87 13.80 -0.10
CA LYS A 214 -7.53 13.20 -0.25
C LYS A 214 -6.64 13.99 -1.22
N CYS A 215 -7.20 14.46 -2.33
CA CYS A 215 -6.48 15.26 -3.31
C CYS A 215 -6.10 16.63 -2.74
N SER A 216 -7.01 17.31 -2.04
CA SER A 216 -6.73 18.61 -1.42
C SER A 216 -5.62 18.50 -0.36
N ILE A 217 -5.67 17.49 0.52
CA ILE A 217 -4.61 17.24 1.51
C ILE A 217 -3.29 16.89 0.81
N GLY A 218 -3.31 15.99 -0.17
CA GLY A 218 -2.12 15.59 -0.93
C GLY A 218 -1.46 16.75 -1.68
N LYS A 219 -2.27 17.64 -2.26
CA LYS A 219 -1.85 18.87 -2.93
C LYS A 219 -1.20 19.84 -1.94
N ALA A 220 -1.82 20.09 -0.79
CA ALA A 220 -1.26 20.96 0.24
C ALA A 220 0.10 20.42 0.74
N ILE A 221 0.22 19.11 0.98
CA ILE A 221 1.50 18.48 1.32
C ILE A 221 2.52 18.66 0.20
N ALA A 222 2.15 18.44 -1.06
CA ALA A 222 3.05 18.60 -2.20
C ALA A 222 3.53 20.04 -2.39
N LEU A 223 2.64 21.04 -2.25
CA LEU A 223 2.96 22.47 -2.27
C LEU A 223 3.93 22.83 -1.14
N TYR A 224 3.67 22.29 0.05
CA TYR A 224 4.50 22.54 1.21
C TYR A 224 5.91 21.94 1.05
N LEU A 225 6.00 20.69 0.58
CA LEU A 225 7.26 20.00 0.30
C LEU A 225 8.06 20.65 -0.84
N GLN A 226 7.37 21.18 -1.86
CA GLN A 226 8.00 21.97 -2.91
C GLN A 226 8.67 23.23 -2.35
N GLY A 227 8.07 23.85 -1.33
CA GLY A 227 8.61 25.00 -0.60
C GLY A 227 8.36 26.37 -1.26
N ASP A 228 7.92 26.40 -2.52
CA ASP A 228 7.71 27.63 -3.29
C ASP A 228 6.40 28.36 -2.91
N ASP A 229 5.38 27.64 -2.41
CA ASP A 229 4.05 28.21 -2.15
C ASP A 229 3.40 27.66 -0.87
N ARG A 230 4.04 27.96 0.26
CA ARG A 230 3.54 27.55 1.58
C ARG A 230 2.22 28.24 1.95
N ASN A 231 1.98 29.46 1.50
CA ASN A 231 0.76 30.20 1.85
C ASN A 231 -0.48 29.52 1.26
N THR A 232 -0.42 29.08 0.00
CA THR A 232 -1.52 28.33 -0.61
C THR A 232 -1.72 26.98 0.08
N ALA A 233 -0.63 26.28 0.43
CA ALA A 233 -0.74 25.04 1.22
C ALA A 233 -1.49 25.25 2.54
N MET A 234 -1.17 26.32 3.26
CA MET A 234 -1.81 26.67 4.53
C MET A 234 -3.28 27.05 4.34
N ALA A 235 -3.62 27.80 3.28
CA ALA A 235 -4.99 28.17 2.97
C ALA A 235 -5.87 26.94 2.67
N ILE A 236 -5.36 25.96 1.93
CA ILE A 236 -6.07 24.70 1.66
C ILE A 236 -6.38 23.95 2.98
N MET A 237 -5.41 23.89 3.90
CA MET A 237 -5.63 23.25 5.21
C MET A 237 -6.63 24.02 6.07
N ASP A 238 -6.61 25.36 6.03
CA ASP A 238 -7.63 26.18 6.70
C ASP A 238 -9.04 25.91 6.14
N GLU A 239 -9.17 25.76 4.82
CA GLU A 239 -10.45 25.39 4.19
C GLU A 239 -10.93 24.01 4.66
N ILE A 240 -10.03 23.01 4.71
CA ILE A 240 -10.35 21.66 5.21
C ILE A 240 -10.83 21.71 6.67
N SER A 241 -10.17 22.52 7.51
CA SER A 241 -10.54 22.69 8.91
C SER A 241 -11.94 23.29 9.11
N SER A 242 -12.40 24.06 8.12
CA SER A 242 -13.71 24.71 8.14
C SER A 242 -14.85 23.83 7.62
N MET A 243 -14.54 22.64 7.10
CA MET A 243 -15.55 21.67 6.66
C MET A 243 -16.40 21.22 7.86
N ASP A 244 -17.69 20.98 7.63
CA ASP A 244 -18.57 20.44 8.67
C ASP A 244 -18.21 18.98 8.95
N LEU A 245 -17.34 18.80 9.94
CA LEU A 245 -16.88 17.50 10.40
C LEU A 245 -17.94 16.81 11.28
N ASP A 246 -18.99 17.49 11.74
CA ASP A 246 -20.03 16.83 12.53
C ASP A 246 -20.81 15.81 11.64
N GLU A 247 -20.89 16.05 10.33
CA GLU A 247 -21.47 15.11 9.36
C GLU A 247 -20.44 14.14 8.73
N ASN A 248 -19.16 14.54 8.65
CA ASN A 248 -18.13 13.83 7.87
C ASN A 248 -16.94 13.30 8.67
N PHE A 249 -17.00 13.29 10.01
CA PHE A 249 -15.86 12.92 10.86
C PHE A 249 -15.30 11.52 10.55
N LEU A 250 -16.14 10.55 10.22
CA LEU A 250 -15.70 9.19 9.95
C LEU A 250 -14.83 9.14 8.69
N ASP A 251 -15.24 9.88 7.64
CA ASP A 251 -14.47 9.98 6.40
C ASP A 251 -13.16 10.73 6.62
N ALA A 252 -13.16 11.80 7.42
CA ALA A 252 -11.93 12.51 7.79
C ALA A 252 -10.94 11.59 8.51
N VAL A 253 -11.39 10.83 9.53
CA VAL A 253 -10.55 9.84 10.23
C VAL A 253 -9.95 8.82 9.26
N ILE A 254 -10.77 8.30 8.34
CA ILE A 254 -10.29 7.31 7.36
C ILE A 254 -9.30 7.96 6.39
N VAL A 255 -9.57 9.15 5.87
CA VAL A 255 -8.69 9.84 4.92
C VAL A 255 -7.34 10.13 5.54
N PHE A 256 -7.30 10.72 6.75
CA PHE A 256 -6.04 11.00 7.45
C PHE A 256 -5.28 9.71 7.78
N SER A 257 -5.97 8.66 8.25
CA SER A 257 -5.31 7.37 8.54
C SER A 257 -4.74 6.71 7.28
N GLU A 258 -5.47 6.68 6.17
CA GLU A 258 -5.00 6.10 4.91
C GLU A 258 -3.83 6.90 4.32
N LEU A 259 -3.89 8.22 4.34
CA LEU A 259 -2.77 9.07 3.91
C LEU A 259 -1.54 8.80 4.79
N GLY A 260 -1.71 8.65 6.11
CA GLY A 260 -0.65 8.28 7.02
C GLY A 260 0.00 6.95 6.65
N ASP A 261 -0.81 5.93 6.32
CA ASP A 261 -0.31 4.63 5.85
C ASP A 261 0.52 4.78 4.57
N TYR A 262 0.09 5.66 3.66
CA TYR A 262 0.82 5.92 2.42
C TYR A 262 2.16 6.57 2.73
N PHE A 263 2.19 7.70 3.44
CA PHE A 263 3.43 8.40 3.82
C PHE A 263 4.40 7.52 4.62
N LEU A 264 3.90 6.68 5.53
CA LEU A 264 4.74 5.76 6.29
C LEU A 264 5.41 4.72 5.38
N ALA A 265 4.64 4.13 4.48
CA ALA A 265 5.13 3.13 3.54
C ALA A 265 6.15 3.68 2.52
N LEU A 266 6.39 5.00 2.55
CA LEU A 266 7.30 5.73 1.66
C LEU A 266 8.55 6.22 2.35
N GLY A 267 8.72 5.87 3.63
CA GLY A 267 9.82 6.40 4.43
C GLY A 267 9.67 7.89 4.66
N GLN A 268 8.42 8.39 4.77
CA GLN A 268 8.11 9.72 5.30
C GLN A 268 7.36 9.57 6.64
N PRO A 269 7.95 8.88 7.64
CA PRO A 269 7.29 8.58 8.91
C PRO A 269 6.90 9.85 9.69
N GLN A 270 7.59 10.96 9.49
CA GLN A 270 7.27 12.25 10.10
C GLN A 270 5.93 12.80 9.61
N ILE A 271 5.68 12.74 8.30
CA ILE A 271 4.39 13.17 7.71
C ILE A 271 3.29 12.20 8.16
N ALA A 272 3.60 10.91 8.17
CA ALA A 272 2.66 9.89 8.60
C ALA A 272 2.22 10.07 10.05
N ALA A 273 3.17 10.38 10.95
CA ALA A 273 2.88 10.64 12.36
C ALA A 273 1.84 11.76 12.52
N ASN A 274 2.02 12.88 11.81
CA ASN A 274 1.09 14.00 11.89
C ASN A 274 -0.29 13.65 11.36
N LEU A 275 -0.35 12.92 10.24
CA LEU A 275 -1.63 12.46 9.67
C LEU A 275 -2.36 11.48 10.62
N TYR A 276 -1.63 10.56 11.26
CA TYR A 276 -2.23 9.70 12.29
C TYR A 276 -2.67 10.49 13.52
N ASN A 277 -1.95 11.55 13.88
CA ASN A 277 -2.34 12.43 14.98
C ASN A 277 -3.65 13.16 14.66
N GLN A 278 -3.79 13.73 13.47
CA GLN A 278 -5.03 14.35 13.01
C GLN A 278 -6.21 13.35 13.04
N ALA A 279 -6.00 12.12 12.56
CA ALA A 279 -7.00 11.07 12.66
C ALA A 279 -7.37 10.71 14.12
N LEU A 280 -6.38 10.71 15.02
CA LEU A 280 -6.56 10.38 16.44
C LEU A 280 -7.37 11.47 17.15
N GLU A 281 -7.07 12.73 16.90
CA GLU A 281 -7.77 13.87 17.48
C GLU A 281 -9.27 13.84 17.14
N VAL A 282 -9.60 13.69 15.85
CA VAL A 282 -10.99 13.52 15.40
C VAL A 282 -11.61 12.28 16.06
N SER A 283 -10.92 11.15 16.10
CA SER A 283 -11.45 9.93 16.72
C SER A 283 -11.78 10.09 18.21
N ILE A 284 -11.01 10.89 18.95
CA ILE A 284 -11.20 11.10 20.39
C ILE A 284 -12.44 11.96 20.66
N ASP A 285 -12.59 13.06 19.92
CA ASP A 285 -13.70 13.99 20.04
C ASP A 285 -15.04 13.31 19.70
N TYR A 286 -15.05 12.46 18.67
CA TYR A 286 -16.24 11.68 18.28
C TYR A 286 -16.32 10.30 18.96
N LYS A 287 -15.51 10.06 20.01
CA LYS A 287 -15.60 8.88 20.91
C LYS A 287 -15.44 7.52 20.21
N LEU A 288 -14.64 7.44 19.15
CA LEU A 288 -14.33 6.21 18.41
C LEU A 288 -13.18 5.41 19.08
N SER A 289 -13.44 4.85 20.26
CA SER A 289 -12.39 4.25 21.12
C SER A 289 -11.52 3.17 20.45
N PHE A 290 -12.12 2.26 19.69
CA PHE A 290 -11.39 1.21 18.97
C PHE A 290 -10.42 1.79 17.92
N LYS A 291 -10.87 2.81 17.18
CA LYS A 291 -10.01 3.50 16.19
C LYS A 291 -8.87 4.24 16.87
N SER A 292 -9.11 4.87 18.03
CA SER A 292 -8.06 5.54 18.79
C SER A 292 -6.93 4.57 19.18
N GLU A 293 -7.23 3.34 19.59
CA GLU A 293 -6.20 2.35 19.95
C GLU A 293 -5.33 1.96 18.76
N ILE A 294 -5.94 1.69 17.60
CA ILE A 294 -5.22 1.39 16.35
C ILE A 294 -4.34 2.57 15.94
N LEU A 295 -4.87 3.79 15.98
CA LEU A 295 -4.15 5.00 15.57
C LEU A 295 -2.96 5.30 16.47
N ILE A 296 -3.08 5.03 17.77
CA ILE A 296 -1.95 5.16 18.71
C ILE A 296 -0.80 4.22 18.32
N GLU A 297 -1.09 2.99 17.90
CA GLU A 297 -0.05 2.06 17.45
C GLU A 297 0.63 2.52 16.17
N LYS A 298 -0.15 2.97 15.18
CA LYS A 298 0.39 3.55 13.95
C LYS A 298 1.25 4.79 14.23
N LEU A 299 0.81 5.67 15.13
CA LEU A 299 1.51 6.87 15.55
C LEU A 299 2.83 6.55 16.25
N LYS A 300 2.84 5.58 17.19
CA LYS A 300 4.07 5.10 17.85
C LYS A 300 5.10 4.61 16.85
N ARG A 301 4.67 3.76 15.91
CA ARG A 301 5.55 3.19 14.89
C ARG A 301 6.16 4.27 14.02
N ALA A 302 5.34 5.21 13.55
CA ALA A 302 5.80 6.33 12.74
C ALA A 302 6.80 7.18 13.52
N TYR A 303 6.48 7.57 14.76
CA TYR A 303 7.37 8.35 15.62
C TYR A 303 8.74 7.70 15.82
N ILE A 304 8.77 6.40 16.15
CA ILE A 304 10.03 5.65 16.29
C ILE A 304 10.83 5.67 15.00
N SER A 305 10.18 5.41 13.86
CA SER A 305 10.84 5.37 12.57
C SER A 305 11.45 6.72 12.20
N THR A 306 10.74 7.82 12.49
CA THR A 306 11.25 9.20 12.34
C THR A 306 12.54 9.43 13.12
N VAL A 307 12.53 9.08 14.41
CA VAL A 307 13.70 9.26 15.29
C VAL A 307 14.89 8.42 14.79
N LEU A 308 14.66 7.17 14.40
CA LEU A 308 15.72 6.29 13.90
C LEU A 308 16.29 6.73 12.55
N GLN A 309 15.50 7.44 11.73
CA GLN A 309 15.98 8.03 10.48
C GLN A 309 16.80 9.31 10.69
N GLY A 310 16.97 9.76 11.94
CA GLY A 310 17.79 10.90 12.28
C GLY A 310 17.12 12.26 12.04
N TYR A 311 15.81 12.29 11.84
CA TYR A 311 15.05 13.54 11.90
C TYR A 311 15.04 14.02 13.34
N SER A 312 15.55 15.23 13.59
CA SER A 312 15.51 15.83 14.92
C SER A 312 14.08 16.21 15.29
N ALA A 313 13.76 16.31 16.59
CA ALA A 313 12.47 16.85 17.03
C ALA A 313 12.23 18.27 16.46
N ASP A 314 13.29 19.04 16.24
CA ASP A 314 13.21 20.36 15.61
C ASP A 314 12.88 20.26 14.09
N ASP A 315 13.39 19.24 13.38
CA ASP A 315 12.99 18.94 11.99
C ASP A 315 11.55 18.41 11.87
N MET A 316 11.02 17.77 12.92
CA MET A 316 9.61 17.37 13.00
C MET A 316 8.71 18.62 13.08
N VAL A 317 9.05 19.54 13.99
CA VAL A 317 8.23 20.71 14.34
C VAL A 317 8.22 21.81 13.26
N ASP A 318 9.33 22.02 12.53
CA ASP A 318 9.49 23.27 11.76
C ASP A 318 8.97 23.26 10.30
N LYS A 319 8.45 22.14 9.79
CA LYS A 319 7.97 22.09 8.40
C LYS A 319 6.52 21.60 8.28
N LEU A 320 6.18 20.34 8.57
CA LEU A 320 4.80 19.87 8.30
C LEU A 320 3.83 19.91 9.49
N ASP A 321 4.28 19.99 10.73
CA ASP A 321 3.40 20.08 11.92
C ASP A 321 2.49 21.31 11.81
N VAL A 322 3.08 22.48 11.53
CA VAL A 322 2.35 23.75 11.33
C VAL A 322 1.26 23.67 10.26
N LEU A 323 1.49 22.86 9.22
CA LEU A 323 0.52 22.68 8.13
C LEU A 323 -0.62 21.76 8.56
N LEU A 324 -0.30 20.62 9.20
CA LEU A 324 -1.27 19.59 9.52
C LEU A 324 -2.06 19.89 10.80
N ASP A 325 -1.48 20.60 11.78
CA ASP A 325 -2.17 21.08 12.98
C ASP A 325 -3.32 22.05 12.67
N LYS A 326 -3.35 22.59 11.44
CA LYS A 326 -4.50 23.37 10.96
C LYS A 326 -5.67 22.52 10.52
N ALA A 327 -5.44 21.27 10.12
CA ALA A 327 -6.48 20.46 9.49
C ALA A 327 -7.62 20.08 10.47
N TYR A 328 -7.31 19.94 11.75
CA TYR A 328 -8.28 19.76 12.82
C TYR A 328 -7.79 20.37 14.13
N THR A 329 -8.71 20.90 14.94
CA THR A 329 -8.41 21.37 16.29
C THR A 329 -9.20 20.57 17.30
N ILE A 330 -8.48 19.82 18.13
CA ILE A 330 -9.09 18.99 19.16
C ILE A 330 -9.90 19.78 20.19
N LYS A 331 -11.09 19.26 20.54
CA LYS A 331 -12.00 19.79 21.55
C LYS A 331 -11.72 19.17 22.93
N ASP A 332 -11.51 17.86 23.03
CA ASP A 332 -11.25 17.12 24.28
C ASP A 332 -9.74 16.88 24.52
N VAL A 333 -9.03 17.97 24.85
CA VAL A 333 -7.58 17.98 25.08
C VAL A 333 -7.16 17.05 26.23
N GLU A 334 -7.99 16.92 27.27
CA GLU A 334 -7.67 16.09 28.44
C GLU A 334 -7.63 14.61 28.07
N LYS A 335 -8.67 14.13 27.36
CA LYS A 335 -8.74 12.74 26.92
C LYS A 335 -7.69 12.39 25.87
N TYR A 336 -7.32 13.34 25.02
CA TYR A 336 -6.18 13.19 24.11
C TYR A 336 -4.86 13.04 24.86
N ASN A 337 -4.59 13.90 25.84
CA ASN A 337 -3.41 13.78 26.67
C ASN A 337 -3.36 12.41 27.38
N ASP A 338 -4.49 11.87 27.81
CA ASP A 338 -4.56 10.52 28.38
C ASP A 338 -4.26 9.40 27.37
N GLN A 339 -4.72 9.52 26.13
CA GLN A 339 -4.35 8.57 25.07
C GLN A 339 -2.86 8.68 24.69
N ILE A 340 -2.32 9.89 24.56
CA ILE A 340 -0.90 10.14 24.25
C ILE A 340 0.02 9.68 25.40
N LYS A 341 -0.41 9.73 26.67
CA LYS A 341 0.33 9.11 27.78
C LYS A 341 0.58 7.62 27.57
N LYS A 342 -0.27 6.90 26.80
CA LYS A 342 0.00 5.51 26.42
C LYS A 342 1.27 5.38 25.56
N ILE A 343 1.62 6.41 24.77
CA ILE A 343 2.90 6.48 24.04
C ILE A 343 4.06 6.66 25.02
N SER A 344 3.94 7.56 26.00
CA SER A 344 4.95 7.73 27.06
C SER A 344 5.21 6.45 27.86
N SER A 345 4.19 5.60 28.04
CA SER A 345 4.35 4.30 28.70
C SER A 345 5.27 3.33 27.91
N PHE A 346 5.29 3.42 26.57
CA PHE A 346 6.22 2.66 25.73
C PHE A 346 7.66 3.11 25.95
N ASN A 347 7.91 4.41 26.13
CA ASN A 347 9.26 4.92 26.39
C ASN A 347 9.87 4.34 27.68
N LYS A 348 9.04 3.96 28.67
CA LYS A 348 9.51 3.26 29.87
C LYS A 348 10.13 1.91 29.55
N LEU A 349 9.69 1.24 28.48
CA LEU A 349 10.25 -0.05 28.05
C LEU A 349 11.72 0.08 27.63
N PHE A 350 12.13 1.21 27.04
CA PHE A 350 13.55 1.42 26.66
C PHE A 350 14.51 1.33 27.85
N TYR A 351 14.04 1.76 29.02
CA TYR A 351 14.82 1.75 30.26
C TYR A 351 14.56 0.51 31.12
N THR A 352 13.64 -0.36 30.71
CA THR A 352 13.30 -1.59 31.43
C THR A 352 14.09 -2.76 30.85
N PRO A 353 14.85 -3.53 31.66
CA PRO A 353 15.56 -4.71 31.19
C PRO A 353 14.65 -5.70 30.47
N PHE A 354 15.14 -6.34 29.40
CA PHE A 354 14.37 -7.35 28.69
C PHE A 354 14.32 -8.65 29.52
N PRO A 355 13.13 -9.19 29.85
CA PRO A 355 13.04 -10.28 30.82
C PRO A 355 13.55 -11.63 30.29
N TYR A 356 13.70 -11.77 28.97
CA TYR A 356 14.00 -13.05 28.32
C TYR A 356 15.47 -13.21 27.89
N ILE A 357 16.40 -12.44 28.47
CA ILE A 357 17.83 -12.54 28.18
C ILE A 357 18.36 -13.93 28.57
N THR A 358 19.08 -14.56 27.64
CA THR A 358 19.69 -15.90 27.80
C THR A 358 21.21 -15.89 27.64
N GLY A 359 21.77 -14.82 27.05
CA GLY A 359 23.20 -14.61 26.82
C GLY A 359 23.71 -15.10 25.45
N LYS A 360 24.82 -14.51 24.97
CA LYS A 360 25.38 -14.75 23.61
C LYS A 360 25.78 -16.20 23.32
N LYS A 361 26.04 -17.01 24.36
CA LYS A 361 26.49 -18.41 24.25
C LYS A 361 25.34 -19.42 24.23
N ARG A 362 24.16 -19.07 24.76
CA ARG A 362 23.06 -20.03 24.97
C ARG A 362 22.11 -20.00 23.78
N VAL A 363 22.01 -21.13 23.08
CA VAL A 363 21.04 -21.32 21.99
C VAL A 363 19.78 -21.95 22.54
N ILE A 364 18.63 -21.33 22.28
CA ILE A 364 17.31 -21.83 22.66
C ILE A 364 16.50 -22.24 21.41
N PRO A 365 15.69 -23.31 21.49
CA PRO A 365 14.77 -23.68 20.43
C PRO A 365 13.57 -22.73 20.39
N TYR A 366 12.91 -22.64 19.23
CA TYR A 366 11.68 -21.85 19.04
C TYR A 366 10.63 -22.07 20.13
N SER A 367 10.44 -23.30 20.61
CA SER A 367 9.45 -23.59 21.66
C SER A 367 9.69 -22.82 22.97
N LYS A 368 10.93 -22.40 23.24
CA LYS A 368 11.32 -21.61 24.42
C LYS A 368 11.37 -20.11 24.15
N LEU A 369 11.00 -19.65 22.95
CA LEU A 369 10.82 -18.23 22.69
C LEU A 369 9.56 -17.71 23.41
N PRO A 370 9.56 -16.42 23.81
CA PRO A 370 8.37 -15.69 24.24
C PRO A 370 7.21 -15.87 23.26
N LYS A 371 5.98 -15.87 23.78
CA LYS A 371 4.76 -16.13 22.99
C LYS A 371 4.58 -15.07 21.90
N GLU A 372 4.85 -13.84 22.25
CA GLU A 372 4.77 -12.62 21.45
C GLU A 372 5.69 -12.73 20.21
N LEU A 373 6.94 -13.22 20.39
CA LEU A 373 7.87 -13.45 19.27
C LEU A 373 7.50 -14.62 18.34
N LYS A 374 6.55 -15.48 18.75
CA LYS A 374 6.13 -16.67 18.00
C LYS A 374 4.86 -16.40 17.19
N GLU A 375 3.91 -15.70 17.79
CA GLU A 375 2.57 -15.52 17.24
C GLU A 375 2.49 -14.32 16.31
N ASP A 376 3.17 -13.23 16.67
CA ASP A 376 3.02 -11.95 16.00
C ASP A 376 3.95 -11.80 14.79
N TYR A 377 3.50 -10.99 13.83
CA TYR A 377 4.36 -10.45 12.80
C TYR A 377 5.10 -9.25 13.37
N LEU A 378 6.43 -9.32 13.37
CA LEU A 378 7.27 -8.26 13.92
C LEU A 378 7.42 -7.15 12.88
N GLU A 379 6.96 -5.95 13.21
CA GLU A 379 7.00 -4.81 12.30
C GLU A 379 8.38 -4.20 12.25
N VAL A 380 8.97 -4.09 11.07
CA VAL A 380 10.29 -3.50 10.90
C VAL A 380 10.16 -1.99 10.85
N VAL A 381 11.10 -1.29 11.50
CA VAL A 381 11.24 0.18 11.50
C VAL A 381 12.62 0.64 11.01
N TYR A 382 13.61 -0.26 11.01
CA TYR A 382 14.93 0.00 10.44
C TYR A 382 15.60 -1.32 10.05
N PHE A 383 16.52 -1.31 9.09
CA PHE A 383 17.41 -2.44 8.86
C PHE A 383 18.76 -2.00 8.30
N GLU A 384 19.81 -2.77 8.60
CA GLU A 384 21.15 -2.58 8.06
C GLU A 384 21.84 -3.92 7.76
N LYS A 385 22.76 -3.90 6.78
CA LYS A 385 23.59 -5.06 6.42
C LYS A 385 24.86 -5.05 7.27
N ILE A 386 25.12 -6.14 8.00
CA ILE A 386 26.20 -6.21 9.01
C ILE A 386 27.51 -6.76 8.43
N SER A 387 27.49 -7.42 7.26
CA SER A 387 28.67 -8.09 6.68
C SER A 387 29.01 -7.59 5.29
N GLU A 388 30.30 -7.49 4.95
CA GLU A 388 30.80 -7.22 3.58
C GLU A 388 30.20 -8.18 2.52
N ASN A 389 29.89 -9.42 2.91
CA ASN A 389 29.27 -10.44 2.05
C ASN A 389 27.73 -10.36 1.98
N GLN A 390 27.09 -9.34 2.55
CA GLN A 390 25.64 -9.07 2.53
C GLN A 390 24.67 -10.16 3.06
N GLU A 391 25.14 -11.32 3.52
CA GLU A 391 24.27 -12.43 3.96
C GLU A 391 23.69 -12.28 5.38
N GLN A 392 24.09 -11.24 6.12
CA GLN A 392 23.59 -10.98 7.47
C GLN A 392 23.00 -9.58 7.60
N ILE A 393 21.77 -9.53 8.12
CA ILE A 393 20.97 -8.31 8.25
C ILE A 393 20.54 -8.15 9.70
N LEU A 394 20.67 -6.94 10.24
CA LEU A 394 20.05 -6.54 11.49
C LEU A 394 18.75 -5.83 11.12
N PHE A 395 17.63 -6.36 11.62
CA PHE A 395 16.36 -5.66 11.58
C PHE A 395 16.08 -5.07 12.95
N ILE A 396 15.66 -3.82 13.01
CA ILE A 396 15.06 -3.23 14.20
C ILE A 396 13.55 -3.36 14.04
N VAL A 397 12.93 -4.03 15.00
CA VAL A 397 11.48 -4.26 14.99
C VAL A 397 10.81 -3.56 16.16
N SER A 398 9.64 -2.98 15.90
CA SER A 398 8.74 -2.46 16.89
C SER A 398 7.71 -3.53 17.27
N HIS A 399 7.50 -3.70 18.58
CA HIS A 399 6.49 -4.60 19.11
C HIS A 399 5.81 -3.94 20.31
N TYR A 400 4.48 -3.98 20.35
CA TYR A 400 3.68 -3.32 21.38
C TYR A 400 4.12 -3.66 22.81
N GLU A 401 4.17 -4.97 23.15
CA GLU A 401 4.50 -5.42 24.50
C GLU A 401 6.01 -5.51 24.78
N LEU A 402 6.80 -5.85 23.76
CA LEU A 402 8.21 -6.14 23.93
C LEU A 402 9.12 -4.93 23.73
N GLY A 403 8.63 -3.83 23.17
CA GLY A 403 9.42 -2.66 22.83
C GLY A 403 10.25 -2.86 21.55
N LEU A 404 11.32 -2.06 21.40
CA LEU A 404 12.23 -2.18 20.27
C LEU A 404 13.23 -3.33 20.46
N LEU A 405 13.39 -4.15 19.42
CA LEU A 405 14.23 -5.33 19.43
C LEU A 405 15.07 -5.40 18.16
N GLY A 406 16.30 -5.90 18.28
CA GLY A 406 17.15 -6.23 17.14
C GLY A 406 16.98 -7.69 16.74
N ILE A 407 16.51 -7.98 15.52
CA ILE A 407 16.42 -9.32 14.96
C ILE A 407 17.58 -9.52 13.98
N LYS A 408 18.60 -10.28 14.41
CA LYS A 408 19.79 -10.56 13.61
C LYS A 408 19.58 -11.85 12.83
N VAL A 409 19.54 -11.77 11.50
CA VAL A 409 19.20 -12.91 10.62
C VAL A 409 20.26 -13.14 9.57
N LYS A 410 20.47 -14.43 9.23
CA LYS A 410 21.22 -14.83 8.04
C LYS A 410 20.22 -15.16 6.94
N THR A 411 20.31 -14.48 5.81
CA THR A 411 19.40 -14.68 4.68
C THR A 411 20.13 -14.46 3.36
N SER A 412 19.72 -15.19 2.32
CA SER A 412 20.09 -14.86 0.94
C SER A 412 19.11 -13.89 0.26
N GLU A 413 18.02 -13.52 0.93
CA GLU A 413 17.09 -12.53 0.41
C GLU A 413 17.74 -11.15 0.33
N ASN A 414 17.58 -10.47 -0.81
CA ASN A 414 18.06 -9.10 -0.96
C ASN A 414 17.01 -8.12 -0.42
N VAL A 415 17.29 -7.55 0.75
CA VAL A 415 16.46 -6.57 1.45
C VAL A 415 16.96 -5.17 1.08
N THR A 416 16.07 -4.37 0.50
CA THR A 416 16.33 -3.00 0.02
C THR A 416 15.07 -2.14 0.13
N GLY A 417 15.23 -0.82 0.20
CA GLY A 417 14.11 0.13 0.25
C GLY A 417 13.69 0.47 1.68
N ILE A 418 12.41 0.78 1.87
CA ILE A 418 11.85 1.35 3.10
C ILE A 418 11.55 0.25 4.12
N ALA A 419 12.03 0.41 5.35
CA ALA A 419 12.01 -0.61 6.40
C ALA A 419 10.58 -0.94 6.86
N GLU A 420 9.71 0.06 6.90
CA GLU A 420 8.32 0.02 7.33
C GLU A 420 7.45 -0.88 6.43
N ASN A 421 7.94 -1.19 5.24
CA ASN A 421 7.29 -2.14 4.36
C ASN A 421 7.67 -3.59 4.67
N TYR A 422 8.43 -3.89 5.72
CA TYR A 422 8.82 -5.25 6.07
C TYR A 422 8.13 -5.71 7.35
N THR A 423 7.72 -6.99 7.37
CA THR A 423 7.38 -7.70 8.61
C THR A 423 8.11 -9.03 8.69
N LEU A 424 8.51 -9.43 9.89
CA LEU A 424 9.26 -10.66 10.13
C LEU A 424 8.41 -11.68 10.87
N LYS A 425 8.55 -12.95 10.50
CA LYS A 425 7.99 -14.08 11.27
C LYS A 425 9.04 -15.15 11.47
N ILE A 426 9.36 -15.46 12.73
CA ILE A 426 10.33 -16.49 13.08
C ILE A 426 9.70 -17.87 12.80
N LYS A 427 10.38 -18.73 12.03
CA LYS A 427 9.84 -20.05 11.68
C LYS A 427 9.89 -20.98 12.90
N PRO A 428 8.92 -21.91 13.07
CA PRO A 428 8.91 -22.85 14.20
C PRO A 428 10.14 -23.76 14.33
N THR A 429 10.92 -23.90 13.26
CA THR A 429 12.17 -24.70 13.23
C THR A 429 13.42 -23.89 13.60
N ALA A 430 13.28 -22.61 13.95
CA ALA A 430 14.38 -21.73 14.26
C ALA A 430 15.02 -22.02 15.63
N LYS A 431 16.31 -21.70 15.72
CA LYS A 431 17.06 -21.63 16.98
C LYS A 431 17.61 -20.22 17.16
N ALA A 432 17.36 -19.64 18.33
CA ALA A 432 17.66 -18.26 18.64
C ALA A 432 18.65 -18.15 19.80
N LYS A 433 19.33 -17.01 19.88
CA LYS A 433 20.00 -16.53 21.09
C LYS A 433 19.38 -15.17 21.43
N ILE A 434 19.16 -14.91 22.71
CA ILE A 434 18.63 -13.62 23.17
C ILE A 434 19.65 -13.00 24.11
N TYR A 435 20.18 -11.84 23.77
CA TYR A 435 21.24 -11.20 24.54
C TYR A 435 21.16 -9.67 24.47
N GLU A 436 21.86 -9.00 25.38
CA GLU A 436 21.87 -7.54 25.43
C GLU A 436 22.65 -6.93 24.25
N PRO A 437 22.14 -5.85 23.64
CA PRO A 437 22.88 -5.11 22.64
C PRO A 437 24.18 -4.55 23.23
N ASP A 438 25.15 -4.25 22.37
CA ASP A 438 26.29 -3.43 22.78
C ASP A 438 25.85 -1.96 22.99
N GLU A 439 26.71 -1.17 23.62
CA GLU A 439 26.39 0.22 23.97
C GLU A 439 26.08 1.06 22.73
N THR A 440 26.77 0.81 21.61
CA THR A 440 26.53 1.52 20.35
C THR A 440 25.13 1.26 19.82
N LEU A 441 24.74 -0.01 19.59
CA LEU A 441 23.40 -0.34 19.11
C LEU A 441 22.30 0.08 20.09
N LYS A 442 22.58 0.07 21.39
CA LYS A 442 21.65 0.53 22.42
C LYS A 442 21.43 2.04 22.35
N ASN A 443 22.49 2.82 22.12
CA ASN A 443 22.40 4.27 22.02
C ASN A 443 21.79 4.72 20.69
N ASP A 444 22.14 4.04 19.59
CA ASP A 444 21.73 4.42 18.24
C ASP A 444 20.26 4.03 17.96
N PHE A 445 19.80 2.88 18.48
CA PHE A 445 18.47 2.34 18.13
C PHE A 445 17.53 2.13 19.32
N LEU A 446 17.98 2.37 20.57
CA LEU A 446 17.21 2.15 21.80
C LEU A 446 16.62 0.72 21.92
N ILE A 447 17.24 -0.26 21.26
CA ILE A 447 16.81 -1.66 21.32
C ILE A 447 17.09 -2.27 22.69
N ARG A 448 16.18 -3.12 23.16
CA ARG A 448 16.26 -3.75 24.49
C ARG A 448 17.01 -5.07 24.49
N ALA A 449 16.97 -5.79 23.38
CA ALA A 449 17.62 -7.08 23.21
C ALA A 449 17.92 -7.35 21.74
N ILE A 450 18.92 -8.19 21.49
CA ILE A 450 19.19 -8.81 20.20
C ILE A 450 18.72 -10.26 20.24
N ILE A 451 17.84 -10.61 19.31
CA ILE A 451 17.43 -11.97 18.99
C ILE A 451 18.20 -12.40 17.73
N GLU A 452 19.24 -13.20 17.92
CA GLU A 452 20.04 -13.75 16.83
C GLU A 452 19.48 -15.11 16.40
N ILE A 453 18.98 -15.18 15.18
CA ILE A 453 18.59 -16.45 14.56
C ILE A 453 19.83 -17.10 13.95
N THR A 454 20.25 -18.20 14.56
CA THR A 454 21.56 -18.82 14.30
C THR A 454 21.67 -19.49 12.93
N GLN A 455 20.53 -19.84 12.33
CA GLN A 455 20.41 -20.63 11.11
C GLN A 455 19.95 -19.75 9.93
N LYS A 456 20.46 -20.02 8.72
CA LYS A 456 20.09 -19.32 7.49
C LYS A 456 18.63 -19.58 7.11
N ASP A 457 17.94 -18.55 6.61
CA ASP A 457 16.57 -18.59 6.07
C ASP A 457 15.50 -19.13 7.04
N LYS A 458 15.74 -18.98 8.36
CA LYS A 458 14.81 -19.36 9.44
C LYS A 458 13.89 -18.25 9.92
N VAL A 459 13.95 -17.09 9.28
CA VAL A 459 12.96 -16.02 9.42
C VAL A 459 12.28 -15.85 8.07
N LYS A 460 10.95 -15.79 8.07
CA LYS A 460 10.18 -15.38 6.91
C LYS A 460 10.16 -13.86 6.88
N ILE A 461 10.77 -13.26 5.87
CA ILE A 461 10.78 -11.82 5.65
C ILE A 461 9.64 -11.52 4.66
N ASN A 462 8.69 -10.68 5.06
CA ASN A 462 7.49 -10.40 4.27
C ASN A 462 7.46 -8.93 3.87
N TYR A 463 7.42 -8.61 2.58
CA TYR A 463 7.17 -7.24 2.13
C TYR A 463 5.70 -6.86 2.18
N SER A 464 5.26 -6.01 3.08
CA SER A 464 3.92 -5.43 3.01
C SER A 464 3.89 -4.31 1.99
N LEU A 465 3.08 -4.50 0.94
CA LEU A 465 2.70 -3.40 0.07
C LEU A 465 1.83 -2.39 0.84
N PRO A 466 1.95 -1.09 0.54
CA PRO A 466 0.96 -0.10 0.96
C PRO A 466 -0.48 -0.61 0.76
N SER A 467 -1.37 -0.30 1.68
CA SER A 467 -2.78 -0.73 1.65
C SER A 467 -3.48 -0.34 0.35
N PHE A 468 -3.13 0.79 -0.27
CA PHE A 468 -3.71 1.17 -1.58
C PHE A 468 -3.42 0.15 -2.68
N PHE A 469 -2.26 -0.52 -2.69
CA PHE A 469 -1.99 -1.60 -3.64
C PHE A 469 -2.79 -2.86 -3.34
N LYS A 470 -3.21 -3.04 -2.08
CA LYS A 470 -4.07 -4.16 -1.66
C LYS A 470 -5.55 -3.94 -2.01
N GLN A 471 -5.98 -2.67 -2.12
CA GLN A 471 -7.33 -2.31 -2.57
C GLN A 471 -7.56 -2.62 -4.06
N LEU A 472 -6.52 -3.03 -4.80
CA LEU A 472 -6.55 -3.29 -6.23
C LEU A 472 -6.74 -4.80 -6.43
N ASN A 473 -8.00 -5.26 -6.47
CA ASN A 473 -8.31 -6.68 -6.73
C ASN A 473 -7.92 -7.01 -8.18
N LEU A 474 -6.78 -7.70 -8.36
CA LEU A 474 -6.26 -8.20 -9.65
C LEU A 474 -6.36 -9.71 -9.78
#